data_AF-A0A5B6WEN2-F1
#
_entry.id   AF-A0A5B6WEN2-F1
#
_cell.length_a   1.000
_cell.length_b   1.000
_cell.length_c   1.000
_cell.angle_alpha   90.00
_cell.angle_beta   90.00
_cell.angle_gamma   90.00
#
_symmetry.space_group_name_H-M   'P 1'
#
loop_
_entity.id
_entity.type
_entity.pdbx_description
1 polymer ?
#
loop_
_entity_poly.entity_id
_entity_poly.type
_entity_poly.pdbx_seq_one_letter_code
_entity_poly.pdbx_strand_id
1 'polypeptide(L)'
;MAQGNVFGTAIDQAFVMRIPEYVNRARLDRSVVAMQRKDQDGNYNAAVAHVREVKRQWGDGVSTLCVLYNGTGEPAASGSMGAVVYRGKNKEGEDTDWLVAWDTPWDRLRFANQAYAEINKAGHYDTIDWEALERKISEEAGSQNRVAWSGCVAQVQTGTETSPLWEGVLSLE
;
A
#
# COMPACT_ATOMS: atom_id res chain seq x y z
N MET A 1 -14.96 -9.89 13.36
CA MET A 1 -15.36 -8.85 12.38
C MET A 1 -14.11 -8.05 12.07
N ALA A 2 -13.60 -8.09 10.84
CA ALA A 2 -12.40 -7.35 10.46
C ALA A 2 -12.70 -5.85 10.50
N GLN A 3 -12.07 -5.16 11.45
CA GLN A 3 -12.19 -3.71 11.63
C GLN A 3 -11.30 -3.08 10.56
N GLY A 4 -11.89 -2.35 9.59
CA GLY A 4 -11.17 -1.88 8.41
C GLY A 4 -9.95 -1.00 8.73
N ASN A 5 -8.88 -1.15 7.94
CA ASN A 5 -7.62 -0.42 8.09
C ASN A 5 -7.63 0.95 7.38
N VAL A 6 -8.82 1.45 7.04
CA VAL A 6 -9.01 2.77 6.42
C VAL A 6 -9.51 3.72 7.50
N PHE A 7 -8.74 4.79 7.74
CA PHE A 7 -9.03 5.79 8.76
C PHE A 7 -9.23 7.15 8.10
N GLY A 8 -10.24 7.91 8.55
CA GLY A 8 -10.50 9.25 8.02
C GLY A 8 -11.80 9.39 7.24
N THR A 9 -12.18 10.64 7.03
CA THR A 9 -13.23 11.04 6.08
C THR A 9 -12.55 11.65 4.85
N ALA A 10 -13.03 11.30 3.66
CA ALA A 10 -12.51 11.88 2.42
C ALA A 10 -12.78 13.39 2.38
N ILE A 11 -11.75 14.17 2.06
CA ILE A 11 -11.84 15.63 1.91
C ILE A 11 -12.06 15.92 0.42
N ASP A 12 -13.32 15.80 0.01
CA ASP A 12 -13.76 16.01 -1.36
C ASP A 12 -14.19 17.47 -1.64
N GLN A 13 -14.64 17.75 -2.86
CA GLN A 13 -15.08 19.10 -3.24
C GLN A 13 -16.30 19.55 -2.44
N ALA A 14 -17.26 18.67 -2.19
CA ALA A 14 -18.46 18.99 -1.42
C ALA A 14 -18.10 19.34 0.04
N PHE A 15 -17.13 18.65 0.62
CA PHE A 15 -16.60 18.94 1.94
C PHE A 15 -15.98 20.34 2.00
N VAL A 16 -15.08 20.67 1.07
CA VAL A 16 -14.38 21.96 1.09
C VAL A 16 -15.29 23.15 0.77
N MET A 17 -16.29 22.97 -0.09
CA MET A 17 -17.29 24.01 -0.37
C MET A 17 -18.19 24.34 0.83
N ARG A 18 -18.20 23.51 1.88
CA ARG A 18 -18.91 23.80 3.14
C ARG A 18 -18.08 24.66 4.10
N ILE A 19 -16.80 24.90 3.81
CA ILE A 19 -15.92 25.74 4.62
C ILE A 19 -16.00 27.17 4.06
N PRO A 20 -16.49 28.15 4.85
CA PRO A 20 -16.71 29.52 4.37
C PRO A 20 -15.49 30.16 3.71
N GLU A 21 -14.28 29.86 4.20
CA GLU A 21 -13.03 30.39 3.66
C GLU A 21 -12.69 29.85 2.24
N TYR A 22 -13.25 28.72 1.83
CA TYR A 22 -12.81 27.96 0.64
C TYR A 22 -13.89 27.74 -0.44
N VAL A 23 -15.05 28.38 -0.29
CA VAL A 23 -16.22 28.26 -1.19
C VAL A 23 -15.87 28.51 -2.68
N ASN A 24 -14.82 29.29 -2.98
CA ASN A 24 -14.43 29.70 -4.34
C ASN A 24 -12.99 29.31 -4.79
N ARG A 25 -12.25 28.48 -4.03
CA ARG A 25 -10.79 28.22 -4.29
C ARG A 25 -10.37 26.73 -4.14
N ALA A 26 -11.34 25.82 -4.24
CA ALA A 26 -11.31 24.41 -3.80
C ALA A 26 -10.10 23.50 -4.17
N ARG A 27 -9.27 23.77 -5.19
CA ARG A 27 -8.18 22.82 -5.58
C ARG A 27 -6.92 22.92 -4.70
N LEU A 28 -6.30 24.10 -4.59
CA LEU A 28 -5.17 24.32 -3.66
C LEU A 28 -5.63 24.20 -2.20
N ASP A 29 -6.90 24.55 -1.94
CA ASP A 29 -7.46 24.51 -0.60
C ASP A 29 -7.70 23.10 -0.07
N ARG A 30 -8.00 22.09 -0.91
CA ARG A 30 -8.23 20.71 -0.44
C ARG A 30 -6.97 20.07 0.17
N SER A 31 -5.80 20.28 -0.44
CA SER A 31 -4.54 19.76 0.11
C SER A 31 -4.20 20.47 1.43
N VAL A 32 -4.40 21.79 1.49
CA VAL A 32 -4.21 22.59 2.71
C VAL A 32 -5.17 22.13 3.81
N VAL A 33 -6.45 21.96 3.50
CA VAL A 33 -7.48 21.48 4.43
C VAL A 33 -7.16 20.06 4.90
N ALA A 34 -6.70 19.17 4.01
CA ALA A 34 -6.26 17.83 4.38
C ALA A 34 -5.11 17.88 5.39
N MET A 35 -4.07 18.66 5.11
CA MET A 35 -2.94 18.79 6.02
C MET A 35 -3.32 19.45 7.35
N GLN A 36 -4.19 20.46 7.35
CA GLN A 36 -4.71 21.08 8.58
C GLN A 36 -5.51 20.09 9.42
N ARG A 37 -6.25 19.18 8.78
CA ARG A 37 -7.14 18.22 9.44
C ARG A 37 -6.49 16.90 9.82
N LYS A 38 -5.28 16.61 9.33
CA LYS A 38 -4.56 15.34 9.57
C LYS A 38 -4.69 14.89 11.03
N ASP A 39 -4.46 15.80 11.97
CA ASP A 39 -4.50 15.51 13.40
C ASP A 39 -5.75 16.03 14.12
N GLN A 40 -6.57 16.89 13.47
CA GLN A 40 -7.73 17.52 14.11
C GLN A 40 -8.85 16.53 14.41
N ASP A 41 -9.10 15.60 13.50
CA ASP A 41 -10.24 14.67 13.60
C ASP A 41 -9.85 13.34 14.29
N GLY A 42 -8.63 13.26 14.86
CA GLY A 42 -8.13 12.06 15.57
C GLY A 42 -7.83 10.85 14.69
N ASN A 43 -8.18 10.89 13.40
CA ASN A 43 -8.05 9.77 12.47
C ASN A 43 -6.59 9.34 12.24
N TYR A 44 -5.65 10.29 12.12
CA TYR A 44 -4.23 9.94 12.04
C TYR A 44 -3.74 9.25 13.32
N ASN A 45 -4.16 9.74 14.49
CA ASN A 45 -3.84 9.12 15.78
C ASN A 45 -4.45 7.71 15.89
N ALA A 46 -5.66 7.50 15.37
CA ALA A 46 -6.30 6.18 15.33
C ALA A 46 -5.53 5.20 14.42
N ALA A 47 -5.09 5.66 13.23
CA ALA A 47 -4.24 4.85 12.34
C ALA A 47 -2.91 4.47 13.00
N VAL A 48 -2.26 5.44 13.66
CA VAL A 48 -1.01 5.21 14.42
C VAL A 48 -1.25 4.25 15.59
N ALA A 49 -2.35 4.40 16.33
CA ALA A 49 -2.71 3.51 17.43
C ALA A 49 -2.94 2.07 16.93
N HIS A 50 -3.60 1.92 15.77
CA HIS A 50 -3.83 0.62 15.16
C HIS A 50 -2.52 -0.10 14.82
N VAL A 51 -1.60 0.55 14.09
CA VAL A 51 -0.31 -0.11 13.74
C VAL A 51 0.54 -0.40 14.98
N ARG A 52 0.46 0.42 16.03
CA ARG A 52 1.12 0.15 17.32
C ARG A 52 0.49 -1.03 18.07
N GLU A 53 -0.83 -1.19 18.00
CA GLU A 53 -1.51 -2.35 18.56
C GLU A 53 -1.11 -3.63 17.82
N VAL A 54 -1.00 -3.59 16.49
CA VAL A 54 -0.45 -4.70 15.70
C VAL A 54 0.98 -5.04 16.14
N LYS A 55 1.84 -4.04 16.37
CA LYS A 55 3.19 -4.29 16.94
C LYS A 55 3.12 -4.97 18.30
N ARG A 56 2.24 -4.49 19.18
CA ARG A 56 2.07 -5.05 20.53
C ARG A 56 1.64 -6.51 20.48
N GLN A 57 0.78 -6.88 19.54
CA GLN A 57 0.35 -8.26 19.31
C GLN A 57 1.47 -9.13 18.74
N TRP A 58 2.32 -8.55 17.89
CA TRP A 58 3.44 -9.27 17.26
C TRP A 58 4.64 -9.51 18.22
N GLY A 59 4.92 -8.60 19.16
CA GLY A 59 5.93 -8.80 20.21
C GLY A 59 7.31 -8.18 19.94
N ASP A 60 8.36 -8.81 20.48
CA ASP A 60 9.66 -8.17 20.79
C ASP A 60 10.71 -8.14 19.66
N GLY A 61 10.41 -8.68 18.47
CA GLY A 61 11.37 -8.58 17.36
C GLY A 61 11.45 -7.17 16.71
N VAL A 62 12.06 -7.08 15.53
CA VAL A 62 12.19 -5.84 14.75
C VAL A 62 11.16 -5.79 13.62
N SER A 63 10.44 -4.67 13.51
CA SER A 63 9.48 -4.43 12.41
C SER A 63 9.29 -2.94 12.16
N THR A 64 8.84 -2.59 10.95
CA THR A 64 8.50 -1.21 10.57
C THR A 64 6.98 -1.05 10.55
N LEU A 65 6.48 0.02 11.16
CA LEU A 65 5.06 0.37 11.15
C LEU A 65 4.82 1.50 10.14
N CYS A 66 4.13 1.19 9.04
CA CYS A 66 3.87 2.14 7.96
C CYS A 66 2.46 2.74 8.10
N VAL A 67 2.35 4.05 7.94
CA VAL A 67 1.09 4.78 7.78
C VAL A 67 1.22 5.69 6.57
N LEU A 68 0.34 5.51 5.58
CA LEU A 68 0.31 6.33 4.37
C LEU A 68 -0.89 7.29 4.45
N TYR A 69 -0.63 8.59 4.36
CA TYR A 69 -1.67 9.63 4.39
C TYR A 69 -1.68 10.39 3.06
N ASN A 70 -2.77 10.28 2.30
CA ASN A 70 -2.93 11.02 1.06
C ASN A 70 -3.46 12.44 1.32
N GLY A 71 -2.56 13.41 1.38
CA GLY A 71 -2.86 14.83 1.56
C GLY A 71 -2.80 15.66 0.28
N THR A 72 -2.81 15.05 -0.91
CA THR A 72 -2.58 15.77 -2.18
C THR A 72 -3.76 16.64 -2.63
N GLY A 73 -4.91 16.52 -1.97
CA GLY A 73 -6.06 17.41 -2.17
C GLY A 73 -6.97 17.06 -3.35
N GLU A 74 -6.66 16.01 -4.10
CA GLU A 74 -7.52 15.52 -5.18
C GLU A 74 -7.28 14.02 -5.33
N PRO A 75 -8.33 13.17 -5.38
CA PRO A 75 -8.19 11.87 -5.99
C PRO A 75 -7.87 12.15 -7.46
N ALA A 76 -6.59 12.04 -7.83
CA ALA A 76 -6.24 12.00 -9.23
C ALA A 76 -6.94 10.79 -9.86
N ALA A 77 -7.24 10.85 -11.16
CA ALA A 77 -7.66 9.68 -11.93
C ALA A 77 -6.48 8.71 -12.13
N SER A 78 -5.84 8.35 -11.02
CA SER A 78 -4.65 7.51 -10.91
C SER A 78 -4.91 6.45 -9.84
N GLY A 79 -4.45 5.24 -10.10
CA GLY A 79 -4.53 4.14 -9.15
C GLY A 79 -3.59 4.30 -7.95
N SER A 80 -3.47 3.22 -7.17
CA SER A 80 -2.42 3.04 -6.17
C SER A 80 -1.52 1.90 -6.61
N MET A 81 -0.26 2.18 -6.86
CA MET A 81 0.74 1.17 -7.20
C MET A 81 1.99 1.35 -6.35
N GLY A 82 2.55 0.24 -5.92
CA GLY A 82 3.76 0.24 -5.11
C GLY A 82 4.37 -1.15 -5.01
N ALA A 83 5.66 -1.18 -4.71
CA ALA A 83 6.41 -2.38 -4.44
C ALA A 83 7.26 -2.19 -3.18
N VAL A 84 7.45 -3.27 -2.43
CA VAL A 84 8.34 -3.35 -1.28
C VAL A 84 9.33 -4.48 -1.54
N VAL A 85 10.61 -4.16 -1.42
CA VAL A 85 11.69 -5.17 -1.42
C VAL A 85 12.15 -5.37 0.01
N TYR A 86 12.08 -6.62 0.47
CA TYR A 86 12.55 -7.02 1.78
C TYR A 86 13.77 -7.95 1.62
N ARG A 87 14.90 -7.58 2.22
CA ARG A 87 16.07 -8.47 2.33
C ARG A 87 15.97 -9.28 3.61
N GLY A 88 16.06 -10.60 3.49
CA GLY A 88 16.05 -11.54 4.60
C GLY A 88 16.98 -12.72 4.34
N LYS A 89 16.77 -13.81 5.08
CA LYS A 89 17.56 -15.04 4.96
C LYS A 89 16.70 -16.17 4.42
N ASN A 90 17.22 -16.95 3.46
CA ASN A 90 16.58 -18.19 3.04
C ASN A 90 16.74 -19.32 4.08
N LYS A 91 16.21 -20.51 3.78
CA LYS A 91 16.30 -21.68 4.68
C LYS A 91 17.73 -22.13 4.99
N GLU A 92 18.69 -21.78 4.13
CA GLU A 92 20.11 -22.07 4.29
C GLU A 92 20.88 -20.92 4.97
N GLY A 93 20.20 -19.82 5.34
CA GLY A 93 20.82 -18.66 5.98
C GLY A 93 21.52 -17.68 5.02
N GLU A 94 21.33 -17.83 3.73
CA GLU A 94 21.86 -16.95 2.68
C GLU A 94 20.97 -15.72 2.47
N ASP A 95 21.56 -14.59 2.09
CA ASP A 95 20.79 -13.38 1.80
C ASP A 95 19.94 -13.55 0.53
N THR A 96 18.65 -13.23 0.65
CA THR A 96 17.65 -13.30 -0.41
C THR A 96 16.78 -12.05 -0.36
N ASP A 97 16.32 -11.59 -1.52
CA ASP A 97 15.37 -10.47 -1.62
C ASP A 97 13.98 -10.98 -2.03
N TRP A 98 12.96 -10.52 -1.31
CA TRP A 98 11.55 -10.72 -1.62
C TRP A 98 10.96 -9.41 -2.10
N LEU A 99 10.40 -9.37 -3.31
CA LEU A 99 9.58 -8.27 -3.77
C LEU A 99 8.11 -8.65 -3.64
N VAL A 100 7.33 -7.75 -3.06
CA VAL A 100 5.87 -7.81 -3.04
C VAL A 100 5.30 -6.49 -3.53
N ALA A 101 4.28 -6.54 -4.37
CA ALA A 101 3.72 -5.37 -5.02
C ALA A 101 2.19 -5.46 -5.18
N TRP A 102 1.60 -4.29 -5.37
CA TRP A 102 0.19 -4.11 -5.67
C TRP A 102 0.02 -3.10 -6.80
N ASP A 103 -1.05 -3.29 -7.58
CA ASP A 103 -1.61 -2.27 -8.46
C ASP A 103 -3.14 -2.25 -8.29
N THR A 104 -3.66 -1.12 -7.84
CA THR A 104 -5.09 -0.83 -7.69
C THR A 104 -5.46 0.24 -8.71
N PRO A 105 -5.86 -0.12 -9.94
CA PRO A 105 -6.07 0.84 -11.01
C PRO A 105 -7.33 1.68 -10.76
N TRP A 106 -7.29 2.94 -11.22
CA TRP A 106 -8.44 3.85 -11.21
C TRP A 106 -9.53 3.43 -12.21
N ASP A 107 -9.13 3.03 -13.43
CA ASP A 107 -10.07 2.56 -14.45
C ASP A 107 -10.51 1.11 -14.18
N ARG A 108 -11.56 0.99 -13.38
CA ARG A 108 -12.19 -0.29 -12.98
C ARG A 108 -12.90 -1.00 -14.13
N LEU A 109 -13.18 -0.31 -15.24
CA LEU A 109 -13.87 -0.91 -16.37
C LEU A 109 -12.90 -1.72 -17.25
N ARG A 110 -11.62 -1.33 -17.26
CA ARG A 110 -10.60 -1.95 -18.10
C ARG A 110 -9.62 -2.82 -17.33
N PHE A 111 -9.35 -2.50 -16.06
CA PHE A 111 -8.28 -3.14 -15.29
C PHE A 111 -8.76 -3.62 -13.93
N ALA A 112 -8.24 -4.78 -13.52
CA ALA A 112 -8.48 -5.39 -12.21
C ALA A 112 -7.35 -5.06 -11.22
N ASN A 113 -7.60 -5.26 -9.93
CA ASN A 113 -6.53 -5.17 -8.93
C ASN A 113 -5.52 -6.30 -9.12
N GLN A 114 -4.25 -5.96 -8.96
CA GLN A 114 -3.12 -6.86 -9.12
C GLN A 114 -2.39 -7.03 -7.78
N ALA A 115 -1.95 -8.25 -7.51
CA ALA A 115 -1.05 -8.58 -6.41
C ALA A 115 0.08 -9.44 -6.95
N TYR A 116 1.32 -9.00 -6.77
CA TYR A 116 2.49 -9.63 -7.37
C TYR A 116 3.57 -9.92 -6.33
N ALA A 117 4.22 -11.07 -6.45
CA ALA A 117 5.39 -11.41 -5.66
C ALA A 117 6.47 -12.05 -6.53
N GLU A 118 7.71 -11.80 -6.19
CA GLU A 118 8.86 -12.49 -6.77
C GLU A 118 9.99 -12.56 -5.74
N ILE A 119 10.83 -13.58 -5.87
CA ILE A 119 11.94 -13.82 -4.96
C ILE A 119 13.19 -13.97 -5.81
N ASN A 120 14.27 -13.30 -5.42
CA ASN A 120 15.51 -13.32 -6.16
C ASN A 120 16.72 -13.26 -5.22
N LYS A 121 17.91 -13.47 -5.80
CA LYS A 121 19.18 -13.28 -5.09
C LYS A 121 19.27 -11.86 -4.51
N ALA A 122 19.97 -11.71 -3.39
CA ALA A 122 20.25 -10.40 -2.81
C ALA A 122 20.91 -9.45 -3.84
N GLY A 123 20.38 -8.23 -3.90
CA GLY A 123 20.87 -7.15 -4.76
C GLY A 123 20.27 -7.16 -6.16
N HIS A 124 19.37 -8.10 -6.47
CA HIS A 124 18.74 -8.16 -7.78
C HIS A 124 18.02 -6.85 -8.14
N TYR A 125 17.25 -6.31 -7.20
CA TYR A 125 16.38 -5.13 -7.39
C TYR A 125 17.12 -3.79 -7.47
N ASP A 126 18.44 -3.79 -7.20
CA ASP A 126 19.25 -2.58 -7.28
C ASP A 126 19.51 -2.15 -8.72
N THR A 127 19.32 -3.04 -9.70
CA THR A 127 19.70 -2.83 -11.11
C THR A 127 18.64 -3.23 -12.14
N ILE A 128 17.42 -3.56 -11.71
CA ILE A 128 16.36 -3.96 -12.66
C ILE A 128 15.78 -2.77 -13.42
N ASP A 129 15.13 -3.09 -14.54
CA ASP A 129 14.21 -2.19 -15.21
C ASP A 129 12.85 -2.19 -14.48
N TRP A 130 12.65 -1.18 -13.64
CA TRP A 130 11.43 -1.00 -12.87
C TRP A 130 10.20 -0.69 -13.73
N GLU A 131 10.37 -0.06 -14.89
CA GLU A 131 9.26 0.22 -15.81
C GLU A 131 8.78 -1.08 -16.48
N ALA A 132 9.70 -1.98 -16.81
CA ALA A 132 9.35 -3.31 -17.30
C ALA A 132 8.61 -4.14 -16.23
N LEU A 133 9.06 -4.07 -14.97
CA LEU A 133 8.38 -4.73 -13.87
C LEU A 133 6.98 -4.14 -13.63
N GLU A 134 6.85 -2.82 -13.68
CA GLU A 134 5.56 -2.13 -13.56
C GLU A 134 4.56 -2.65 -14.59
N ARG A 135 4.91 -2.62 -15.87
CA ARG A 135 4.02 -3.12 -16.94
C ARG A 135 3.62 -4.57 -16.71
N LYS A 136 4.58 -5.43 -16.33
CA LYS A 136 4.32 -6.84 -16.03
C LYS A 136 3.30 -6.98 -14.90
N ILE A 137 3.42 -6.20 -13.82
CA ILE A 137 2.48 -6.24 -12.70
C ILE A 137 1.09 -5.83 -13.17
N SER A 138 0.97 -4.68 -13.85
CA SER A 138 -0.32 -4.13 -14.30
C SER A 138 -1.05 -5.01 -15.31
N GLU A 139 -0.30 -5.72 -16.17
CA GLU A 139 -0.87 -6.49 -17.28
C GLU A 139 -1.09 -7.97 -16.94
N GLU A 140 -0.28 -8.57 -16.06
CA GLU A 140 -0.17 -10.04 -15.99
C GLU A 140 -0.25 -10.66 -14.58
N ALA A 141 -0.15 -9.89 -13.49
CA ALA A 141 0.03 -10.48 -12.16
C ALA A 141 -1.20 -11.24 -11.61
N GLY A 142 -2.41 -10.77 -11.92
CA GLY A 142 -3.66 -11.26 -11.33
C GLY A 142 -3.87 -10.80 -9.88
N SER A 143 -5.04 -11.12 -9.31
CA SER A 143 -5.42 -10.68 -7.96
C SER A 143 -4.76 -11.48 -6.83
N GLN A 144 -4.00 -12.52 -7.16
CA GLN A 144 -3.26 -13.35 -6.22
C GLN A 144 -2.03 -13.94 -6.90
N ASN A 145 -0.95 -14.06 -6.14
CA ASN A 145 0.29 -14.66 -6.63
C ASN A 145 1.00 -15.43 -5.52
N ARG A 146 1.58 -16.58 -5.86
CA ARG A 146 2.40 -17.38 -4.95
C ARG A 146 3.64 -17.85 -5.67
N VAL A 147 4.80 -17.62 -5.07
CA VAL A 147 6.12 -17.99 -5.60
C VAL A 147 6.91 -18.72 -4.52
N ALA A 148 7.67 -19.73 -4.94
CA ALA A 148 8.63 -20.43 -4.11
C ALA A 148 9.97 -20.48 -4.84
N TRP A 149 11.05 -20.08 -4.18
CA TRP A 149 12.39 -20.06 -4.77
C TRP A 149 13.46 -20.10 -3.68
N SER A 150 14.49 -20.92 -3.89
CA SER A 150 15.67 -21.02 -3.00
C SER A 150 15.30 -21.17 -1.51
N GLY A 151 14.32 -22.02 -1.17
CA GLY A 151 13.91 -22.22 0.22
C GLY A 151 13.04 -21.13 0.83
N CYS A 152 12.56 -20.20 0.01
CA CYS A 152 11.72 -19.08 0.40
C CYS A 152 10.35 -19.20 -0.28
N VAL A 153 9.31 -18.66 0.36
CA VAL A 153 7.96 -18.56 -0.18
C VAL A 153 7.45 -17.13 0.00
N ALA A 154 6.76 -16.61 -1.02
CA ALA A 154 5.93 -15.43 -0.92
C ALA A 154 4.54 -15.72 -1.46
N GLN A 155 3.53 -15.25 -0.75
CA GLN A 155 2.13 -15.30 -1.16
C GLN A 155 1.50 -13.94 -0.97
N VAL A 156 0.85 -13.42 -2.01
CA VAL A 156 0.17 -12.13 -1.98
C VAL A 156 -1.23 -12.24 -2.57
N GLN A 157 -2.13 -11.40 -2.10
CA GLN A 157 -3.50 -11.31 -2.60
C GLN A 157 -4.09 -9.92 -2.39
N THR A 158 -5.05 -9.54 -3.23
CA THR A 158 -5.80 -8.28 -3.12
C THR A 158 -7.29 -8.48 -3.33
N GLY A 159 -8.10 -7.72 -2.59
CA GLY A 159 -9.53 -7.58 -2.84
C GLY A 159 -9.83 -6.92 -4.19
N THR A 160 -11.11 -6.86 -4.57
CA THR A 160 -11.59 -6.34 -5.88
C THR A 160 -12.21 -4.94 -5.82
N GLU A 161 -12.30 -4.34 -4.64
CA GLU A 161 -12.84 -3.01 -4.43
C GLU A 161 -11.83 -1.89 -4.77
N THR A 162 -12.27 -0.63 -4.69
CA THR A 162 -11.42 0.56 -4.97
C THR A 162 -10.50 0.93 -3.81
N SER A 163 -10.68 0.32 -2.64
CA SER A 163 -9.81 0.45 -1.47
C SER A 163 -9.54 -0.94 -0.89
N PRO A 164 -8.91 -1.84 -1.67
CA PRO A 164 -8.84 -3.25 -1.32
C PRO A 164 -7.94 -3.48 -0.12
N LEU A 165 -8.30 -4.48 0.70
CA LEU A 165 -7.31 -5.13 1.55
C LEU A 165 -6.32 -5.86 0.65
N TRP A 166 -5.05 -5.47 0.73
CA TRP A 166 -3.93 -6.21 0.18
C TRP A 166 -3.20 -6.93 1.31
N GLU A 167 -2.85 -8.19 1.11
CA GLU A 167 -2.11 -9.01 2.06
C GLU A 167 -0.91 -9.65 1.37
N GLY A 168 0.24 -9.62 2.05
CA GLY A 168 1.45 -10.31 1.62
C GLY A 168 2.08 -11.05 2.78
N VAL A 169 2.42 -12.31 2.56
CA VAL A 169 3.02 -13.23 3.52
C VAL A 169 4.34 -13.73 2.96
N LEU A 170 5.42 -13.52 3.70
CA LEU A 170 6.76 -14.01 3.38
C LEU A 170 7.12 -15.10 4.39
N SER A 171 7.55 -16.26 3.92
CA SER A 171 7.95 -17.38 4.76
C SER A 171 9.10 -18.18 4.14
N LEU A 172 9.57 -19.20 4.85
CA LEU A 172 10.41 -20.24 4.29
C LEU A 172 9.54 -21.40 3.77
N GLU A 173 10.14 -22.27 2.97
CA GLU A 173 9.56 -23.56 2.54
C GLU A 173 9.43 -24.58 3.67
#